data_AF-A0AAD1VNR7-F1
#
_entry.id   AF-A0AAD1VNR7-F1
#
_cell.length_a   1.000
_cell.length_b   1.000
_cell.length_c   1.000
_cell.angle_alpha   90.00
_cell.angle_beta   90.00
_cell.angle_gamma   90.00
#
_symmetry.space_group_name_H-M   'P 1'
#
loop_
_entity.id
_entity.type
_entity.pdbx_description
1 polymer ?
#
loop_
_entity_poly.entity_id
_entity_poly.type
_entity_poly.pdbx_seq_one_letter_code
_entity_poly.pdbx_strand_id
1 'polypeptide(L)'
;MNHLTKDNRPQWVTLENLAIKPFLVANLLWLPNKSRPPIPLIPLQLHLALQTWDLHRTKFETAHPLSMATPIEAITYCIPTFHATPWKEKGISFLSQAYDPGGLMSFERLSRTYNIPHTSQYSYIQLKSFLHKLNKDNKVESNKMGDPSTWEQIGITGKIPPLYKPLSNCYKLILPYQSLPGSTQASQWEMDLQTSITDNQWKTL
;
A
#
# COMPACT_ATOMS: atom_id res chain seq x y z
N MET A 1 24.89 -12.78 21.21
CA MET A 1 25.11 -11.41 20.72
C MET A 1 24.23 -11.21 19.50
N ASN A 2 23.13 -10.47 19.65
CA ASN A 2 22.13 -10.30 18.59
C ASN A 2 22.56 -9.21 17.62
N HIS A 3 22.67 -9.55 16.34
CA HIS A 3 22.77 -8.58 15.24
C HIS A 3 21.42 -7.88 15.08
N LEU A 4 21.21 -6.78 15.81
CA LEU A 4 20.15 -5.81 15.51
C LEU A 4 20.53 -5.10 14.21
N THR A 5 20.02 -5.58 13.09
CA THR A 5 19.98 -4.81 11.84
C THR A 5 19.27 -3.50 12.14
N LYS A 6 20.00 -2.37 12.06
CA LYS A 6 19.43 -1.02 12.19
C LYS A 6 18.29 -0.90 11.19
N ASP A 7 17.07 -0.84 11.70
CA ASP A 7 15.90 -0.59 10.90
C ASP A 7 15.95 0.85 10.40
N ASN A 8 16.38 1.07 9.15
CA ASN A 8 16.50 2.38 8.52
C ASN A 8 15.14 3.04 8.18
N ARG A 9 14.04 2.57 8.78
CA ARG A 9 12.70 3.13 8.58
C ARG A 9 12.49 4.35 9.51
N PRO A 10 11.81 5.41 9.03
CA PRO A 10 11.40 6.50 9.90
C PRO A 10 10.55 5.98 11.08
N GLN A 11 10.74 6.56 12.27
CA GLN A 11 10.06 6.12 13.49
C GLN A 11 8.53 6.20 13.38
N TRP A 12 8.00 7.20 12.66
CA TRP A 12 6.56 7.35 12.45
C TRP A 12 5.94 6.13 11.77
N VAL A 13 6.67 5.45 10.88
CA VAL A 13 6.19 4.23 10.21
C VAL A 13 5.96 3.12 11.22
N THR A 14 6.85 2.99 12.20
CA THR A 14 6.73 1.98 13.26
C THR A 14 5.52 2.29 14.14
N LEU A 15 5.37 3.54 14.57
CA LEU A 15 4.26 3.98 15.43
C LEU A 15 2.90 3.79 14.75
N GLU A 16 2.77 4.23 13.51
CA GLU A 16 1.52 4.09 12.77
C GLU A 16 1.19 2.62 12.48
N ASN A 17 2.17 1.78 12.13
CA ASN A 17 1.95 0.34 11.96
C ASN A 17 1.46 -0.33 13.26
N LEU A 18 1.88 0.15 14.44
CA LEU A 18 1.37 -0.35 15.72
C LEU A 18 -0.09 0.05 15.91
N ALA A 19 -0.46 1.28 15.55
CA ALA A 19 -1.81 1.82 15.69
C ALA A 19 -2.83 1.11 14.77
N ILE A 20 -2.43 0.74 13.55
CA ILE A 20 -3.36 0.21 12.54
C ILE A 20 -3.33 -1.31 12.40
N LYS A 21 -2.76 -2.07 13.36
CA LYS A 21 -2.74 -3.54 13.26
C LYS A 21 -4.15 -4.11 13.01
N PRO A 22 -4.29 -5.13 12.14
CA PRO A 22 -3.24 -5.93 11.49
C PRO A 22 -2.72 -5.35 10.16
N PHE A 23 -3.09 -4.12 9.80
CA PHE A 23 -2.68 -3.48 8.55
C PHE A 23 -1.24 -2.99 8.61
N LEU A 24 -0.67 -2.76 7.42
CA LEU A 24 0.62 -2.11 7.25
C LEU A 24 0.44 -0.82 6.46
N VAL A 25 1.02 0.26 6.97
CA VAL A 25 0.98 1.62 6.40
C VAL A 25 1.42 1.60 4.94
N ALA A 26 2.49 0.86 4.67
CA ALA A 26 3.04 0.56 3.35
C ALA A 26 2.02 0.06 2.31
N ASN A 27 0.99 -0.66 2.76
CA ASN A 27 0.03 -1.32 1.87
C ASN A 27 -1.21 -0.45 1.63
N LEU A 28 -1.53 0.49 2.52
CA LEU A 28 -2.81 1.22 2.50
C LEU A 28 -3.07 2.00 1.22
N LEU A 29 -2.05 2.64 0.64
CA LEU A 29 -2.17 3.38 -0.63
C LEU A 29 -2.69 2.50 -1.77
N TRP A 30 -2.33 1.22 -1.75
CA TRP A 30 -2.63 0.28 -2.81
C TRP A 30 -3.96 -0.45 -2.60
N LEU A 31 -4.54 -0.33 -1.41
CA LEU A 31 -5.83 -0.93 -1.09
C LEU A 31 -6.99 -0.07 -1.63
N PRO A 32 -8.08 -0.70 -2.10
CA PRO A 32 -9.34 -0.02 -2.35
C PRO A 32 -9.88 0.59 -1.05
N ASN A 33 -10.62 1.71 -1.15
CA ASN A 33 -11.13 2.44 0.02
C ASN A 33 -11.96 1.57 0.96
N LYS A 34 -12.73 0.62 0.41
CA LYS A 34 -13.56 -0.32 1.18
C LYS A 34 -12.75 -1.36 1.97
N SER A 35 -11.48 -1.56 1.62
CA SER A 35 -10.58 -2.54 2.25
C SER A 35 -9.59 -1.92 3.23
N ARG A 36 -9.64 -0.59 3.40
CA ARG A 36 -8.81 0.13 4.38
C ARG A 36 -9.48 0.10 5.78
N PRO A 37 -8.69 0.25 6.86
CA PRO A 37 -9.27 0.35 8.20
C PRO A 37 -10.28 1.51 8.30
N PRO A 38 -11.39 1.37 9.04
CA PRO A 38 -12.35 2.44 9.23
C PRO A 38 -11.82 3.51 10.19
N ILE A 39 -12.33 4.74 10.07
CA ILE A 39 -12.14 5.79 11.09
C ILE A 39 -12.84 5.34 12.38
N PRO A 40 -12.24 5.49 13.58
CA PRO A 40 -11.06 6.29 13.92
C PRO A 40 -9.73 5.52 14.00
N LEU A 41 -9.65 4.26 13.53
CA LEU A 41 -8.42 3.45 13.66
C LEU A 41 -7.25 3.99 12.84
N ILE A 42 -7.50 4.80 11.81
CA ILE A 42 -6.46 5.43 10.99
C ILE A 42 -6.12 6.79 11.61
N PRO A 43 -4.83 7.06 11.95
CA PRO A 43 -4.36 8.38 12.35
C PRO A 43 -4.75 9.48 11.34
N LEU A 44 -5.05 10.69 11.83
CA LEU A 44 -5.56 11.78 10.98
C LEU A 44 -4.62 12.11 9.80
N GLN A 45 -3.31 12.14 10.05
CA GLN A 45 -2.30 12.43 9.03
C GLN A 45 -2.35 11.39 7.91
N LEU A 46 -2.38 10.11 8.31
CA LEU A 46 -2.48 8.98 7.38
C LEU A 46 -3.80 9.03 6.60
N HIS A 47 -4.90 9.40 7.26
CA HIS A 47 -6.19 9.59 6.60
C HIS A 47 -6.13 10.67 5.51
N LEU A 48 -5.56 11.84 5.82
CA LEU A 48 -5.40 12.93 4.86
C LEU A 48 -4.47 12.55 3.69
N ALA A 49 -3.40 11.81 3.96
CA ALA A 49 -2.50 11.29 2.93
C ALA A 49 -3.23 10.32 1.99
N LEU A 50 -4.04 9.42 2.54
CA LEU A 50 -4.86 8.48 1.76
C LEU A 50 -5.93 9.19 0.92
N GLN A 51 -6.59 10.21 1.48
CA GLN A 51 -7.54 11.05 0.72
C GLN A 51 -6.86 11.80 -0.43
N THR A 52 -5.68 12.38 -0.18
CA THR A 52 -4.90 13.08 -1.21
C THR A 52 -4.51 12.12 -2.33
N TRP A 53 -4.06 10.91 -1.97
CA TRP A 53 -3.74 9.85 -2.91
C TRP A 53 -4.93 9.46 -3.79
N ASP A 54 -6.11 9.22 -3.18
CA ASP A 54 -7.31 8.85 -3.92
C ASP A 54 -7.80 9.98 -4.84
N LEU A 55 -7.70 11.24 -4.39
CA LEU A 55 -8.04 12.41 -5.19
C LEU A 55 -7.14 12.49 -6.44
N HIS A 56 -5.85 12.22 -6.29
CA HIS A 56 -4.94 12.19 -7.43
C HIS A 56 -5.23 11.01 -8.36
N ARG A 57 -5.46 9.80 -7.83
CA ARG A 57 -5.81 8.63 -8.66
C ARG A 57 -7.09 8.83 -9.47
N THR A 58 -8.11 9.45 -8.86
CA THR A 58 -9.37 9.75 -9.55
C THR A 58 -9.22 10.84 -10.60
N LYS A 59 -8.46 11.91 -10.31
CA LYS A 59 -8.18 13.00 -11.28
C LYS A 59 -7.32 12.57 -12.47
N PHE A 60 -6.43 11.59 -12.27
CA PHE A 60 -5.57 11.05 -13.33
C PHE A 60 -6.11 9.76 -13.97
N GLU A 61 -7.43 9.54 -13.87
CA GLU A 61 -8.18 8.51 -14.59
C GLU A 61 -7.62 7.08 -14.48
N THR A 62 -7.12 6.68 -13.31
CA THR A 62 -6.90 5.25 -13.07
C THR A 62 -8.27 4.56 -12.98
N ALA A 63 -8.76 4.03 -14.11
CA ALA A 63 -10.10 3.43 -14.20
C ALA A 63 -10.26 2.19 -13.30
N HIS A 64 -9.15 1.54 -12.92
CA HIS A 64 -9.18 0.35 -12.08
C HIS A 64 -8.96 0.69 -10.60
N PRO A 65 -9.78 0.15 -9.67
CA PRO A 65 -9.68 0.43 -8.23
C PRO A 65 -8.39 -0.12 -7.59
N LEU A 66 -7.78 -1.16 -8.16
CA LEU A 66 -6.44 -1.63 -7.81
C LEU A 66 -5.39 -1.19 -8.83
N SER A 67 -4.18 -0.96 -8.35
CA SER A 67 -3.04 -0.62 -9.20
C SER A 67 -2.23 -1.86 -9.60
N MET A 68 -1.62 -1.87 -10.78
CA MET A 68 -0.63 -2.90 -11.17
C MET A 68 0.58 -2.90 -10.22
N ALA A 69 0.78 -1.77 -9.54
CA ALA A 69 1.74 -1.54 -8.48
C ALA A 69 1.37 -2.18 -7.13
N THR A 70 0.18 -2.76 -7.00
CA THR A 70 -0.29 -3.30 -5.72
C THR A 70 0.61 -4.47 -5.28
N PRO A 71 1.23 -4.41 -4.09
CA PRO A 71 1.98 -5.53 -3.56
C PRO A 71 1.10 -6.76 -3.41
N ILE A 72 1.59 -7.95 -3.75
CA ILE A 72 0.80 -9.19 -3.65
C ILE A 72 0.36 -9.46 -2.21
N GLU A 73 1.18 -9.06 -1.22
CA GLU A 73 0.87 -9.17 0.20
C GLU A 73 -0.31 -8.29 0.59
N ALA A 74 -0.51 -7.15 -0.07
CA ALA A 74 -1.63 -6.26 0.21
C ALA A 74 -2.99 -6.92 -0.14
N ILE A 75 -3.00 -7.89 -1.07
CA ILE A 75 -4.21 -8.63 -1.42
C ILE A 75 -4.77 -9.41 -0.23
N THR A 76 -3.95 -9.81 0.74
CA THR A 76 -4.41 -10.49 1.96
C THR A 76 -5.40 -9.65 2.79
N TYR A 77 -5.33 -8.32 2.70
CA TYR A 77 -6.30 -7.43 3.35
C TYR A 77 -7.65 -7.37 2.61
N CYS A 78 -7.66 -7.64 1.31
CA CYS A 78 -8.87 -7.73 0.50
C CYS A 78 -9.50 -9.13 0.55
N ILE A 79 -8.65 -10.15 0.67
CA ILE A 79 -9.01 -11.56 0.68
C ILE A 79 -8.30 -12.22 1.88
N PRO A 80 -8.93 -12.27 3.06
CA PRO A 80 -8.28 -12.77 4.29
C PRO A 80 -7.74 -14.20 4.18
N THR A 81 -8.32 -15.01 3.28
CA THR A 81 -7.93 -16.40 3.04
C THR A 81 -6.90 -16.56 1.92
N PHE A 82 -6.39 -15.46 1.35
CA PHE A 82 -5.35 -15.50 0.32
C PHE A 82 -3.97 -15.68 0.94
N HIS A 83 -3.18 -16.61 0.41
CA HIS A 83 -1.83 -16.91 0.89
C HIS A 83 -0.79 -16.31 -0.07
N ALA A 84 -0.33 -15.10 0.24
CA ALA A 84 0.63 -14.37 -0.58
C ALA A 84 2.09 -14.87 -0.47
N THR A 85 2.46 -15.49 0.66
CA THR A 85 3.86 -15.88 0.96
C THR A 85 4.48 -16.76 -0.13
N PRO A 86 3.83 -17.84 -0.61
CA PRO A 86 4.42 -18.69 -1.64
C PRO A 86 4.63 -17.97 -2.98
N TRP A 87 3.87 -16.91 -3.25
CA TRP A 87 3.99 -16.13 -4.48
C TRP A 87 5.18 -15.18 -4.41
N LYS A 88 5.33 -14.51 -3.26
CA LYS A 88 6.45 -13.60 -2.99
C LYS A 88 7.78 -14.32 -2.98
N GLU A 89 7.86 -15.49 -2.36
CA GLU A 89 9.07 -16.33 -2.35
C GLU A 89 9.50 -16.76 -3.77
N LYS A 90 8.55 -16.80 -4.71
CA LYS A 90 8.76 -17.11 -6.12
C LYS A 90 8.98 -15.88 -7.00
N GLY A 91 9.15 -14.71 -6.39
CA GLY A 91 9.49 -13.46 -7.08
C GLY A 91 8.30 -12.63 -7.55
N ILE A 92 7.07 -13.04 -7.23
CA ILE A 92 5.86 -12.25 -7.49
C ILE A 92 5.63 -11.33 -6.31
N SER A 93 6.19 -10.13 -6.39
CA SER A 93 6.06 -9.07 -5.37
C SER A 93 4.87 -8.15 -5.64
N PHE A 94 4.50 -7.94 -6.90
CA PHE A 94 3.46 -7.00 -7.33
C PHE A 94 2.45 -7.67 -8.25
N LEU A 95 1.24 -7.11 -8.31
CA LEU A 95 0.15 -7.62 -9.14
C LEU A 95 0.49 -7.57 -10.64
N SER A 96 1.29 -6.59 -11.09
CA SER A 96 1.82 -6.52 -12.46
C SER A 96 2.52 -7.79 -12.92
N GLN A 97 3.20 -8.49 -12.02
CA GLN A 97 3.92 -9.73 -12.33
C GLN A 97 2.98 -10.94 -12.48
N ALA A 98 1.70 -10.79 -12.13
CA ALA A 98 0.67 -11.79 -12.41
C ALA A 98 -0.03 -11.57 -13.76
N TYR A 99 0.33 -10.51 -14.49
CA TYR A 99 -0.28 -10.12 -15.76
C TYR A 99 0.69 -10.25 -16.92
N ASP A 100 0.13 -10.54 -18.10
CA ASP A 100 0.78 -10.46 -19.40
C ASP A 100 0.01 -9.46 -20.30
N PRO A 101 0.45 -9.16 -21.53
CA PRO A 101 -0.25 -8.24 -22.43
C PRO A 101 -1.70 -8.64 -22.75
N GLY A 102 -2.06 -9.92 -22.58
CA GLY A 102 -3.41 -10.46 -22.75
C GLY A 102 -4.27 -10.39 -21.47
N GLY A 103 -3.70 -9.99 -20.33
CA GLY A 103 -4.39 -9.84 -19.05
C GLY A 103 -3.82 -10.73 -17.94
N LEU A 104 -4.64 -11.10 -16.97
CA LEU A 104 -4.23 -11.98 -15.87
C LEU A 104 -3.78 -13.34 -16.43
N MET A 105 -2.55 -13.74 -16.13
CA MET A 105 -1.99 -15.03 -16.57
C MET A 105 -2.79 -16.21 -16.00
N SER A 106 -2.88 -17.31 -16.77
CA SER A 106 -3.42 -18.56 -16.25
C SER A 106 -2.54 -19.13 -15.13
N PHE A 107 -3.11 -19.96 -14.25
CA PHE A 107 -2.31 -20.62 -13.20
C PHE A 107 -1.18 -21.46 -13.81
N GLU A 108 -1.43 -22.17 -14.91
CA GLU A 108 -0.40 -22.94 -15.60
C GLU A 108 0.74 -22.06 -16.10
N ARG A 109 0.42 -20.89 -16.67
CA ARG A 109 1.43 -19.94 -17.15
C ARG A 109 2.22 -19.34 -15.98
N LEU A 110 1.55 -18.98 -14.88
CA LEU A 110 2.20 -18.50 -13.66
C LEU A 110 3.13 -19.56 -13.07
N SER A 111 2.66 -20.81 -12.97
CA SER A 111 3.45 -21.92 -12.45
C SER A 111 4.67 -22.20 -13.34
N ARG A 112 4.54 -22.17 -14.67
CA ARG A 112 5.68 -22.30 -15.59
C ARG A 112 6.68 -21.14 -15.48
N THR A 113 6.20 -19.92 -15.28
CA THR A 113 7.04 -18.70 -15.29
C THR A 113 7.79 -18.50 -13.97
N TYR A 114 7.10 -18.70 -12.84
CA TYR A 114 7.62 -18.40 -11.51
C TYR A 114 7.85 -19.66 -10.65
N ASN A 115 7.56 -20.85 -11.16
CA ASN A 115 7.64 -22.10 -10.40
C ASN A 115 6.78 -22.06 -9.12
N ILE A 116 5.56 -21.52 -9.23
CA ILE A 116 4.58 -21.49 -8.14
C ILE A 116 4.06 -22.91 -7.88
N PRO A 117 4.02 -23.37 -6.61
CA PRO A 117 3.54 -24.71 -6.29
C PRO A 117 2.04 -24.87 -6.57
N HIS A 118 1.63 -26.07 -6.99
CA HIS A 118 0.21 -26.41 -7.23
C HIS A 118 -0.70 -26.18 -6.04
N THR A 119 -0.17 -26.25 -4.81
CA THR A 119 -0.91 -25.91 -3.58
C THR A 119 -1.43 -24.47 -3.56
N SER A 120 -0.84 -23.56 -4.35
CA SER A 120 -1.28 -22.17 -4.50
C SER A 120 -2.41 -21.97 -5.50
N GLN A 121 -2.90 -23.03 -6.15
CA GLN A 121 -3.98 -22.96 -7.14
C GLN A 121 -5.27 -22.38 -6.54
N TYR A 122 -5.57 -22.74 -5.29
CA TYR A 122 -6.73 -22.18 -4.60
C TYR A 122 -6.60 -20.66 -4.40
N SER A 123 -5.43 -20.18 -3.97
CA SER A 123 -5.15 -18.73 -3.86
C SER A 123 -5.23 -18.01 -5.19
N TYR A 124 -4.82 -18.65 -6.29
CA TYR A 124 -5.01 -18.10 -7.64
C TYR A 124 -6.50 -17.96 -7.99
N ILE A 125 -7.33 -18.97 -7.69
CA ILE A 125 -8.77 -18.92 -7.95
C ILE A 125 -9.42 -17.79 -7.13
N GLN A 126 -9.03 -17.61 -5.87
CA GLN A 126 -9.49 -16.52 -5.03
C GLN A 126 -9.14 -15.16 -5.62
N LEU A 127 -7.87 -14.94 -6.00
CA LEU A 127 -7.42 -13.71 -6.64
C LEU A 127 -8.21 -13.43 -7.92
N LYS A 128 -8.35 -14.41 -8.81
CA LYS A 128 -9.11 -14.29 -10.05
C LYS A 128 -10.58 -13.92 -9.80
N SER A 129 -11.23 -14.61 -8.85
CA SER A 129 -12.63 -14.34 -8.47
C SER A 129 -12.80 -12.93 -7.91
N PHE A 130 -11.89 -12.50 -7.04
CA PHE A 130 -11.88 -11.15 -6.47
C PHE A 130 -11.69 -10.08 -7.55
N LEU A 131 -10.70 -10.22 -8.44
CA LEU A 131 -10.46 -9.28 -9.53
C LEU A 131 -11.66 -9.22 -10.49
N HIS A 132 -12.30 -10.35 -10.78
CA HIS A 132 -13.50 -10.39 -11.61
C HIS A 132 -14.66 -9.61 -10.98
N LYS A 133 -14.93 -9.84 -9.68
CA LYS A 133 -15.93 -9.09 -8.93
C LYS A 133 -15.62 -7.60 -8.91
N LEU A 134 -14.36 -7.25 -8.64
CA LEU A 134 -13.91 -5.88 -8.57
C LEU A 134 -14.08 -5.13 -9.90
N ASN A 135 -13.72 -5.77 -11.02
CA ASN A 135 -13.96 -5.23 -12.36
C ASN A 135 -15.43 -5.01 -12.64
N LYS A 136 -16.28 -5.98 -12.29
CA LYS A 136 -17.74 -5.90 -12.46
C LYS A 136 -18.33 -4.73 -11.67
N ASP A 137 -17.94 -4.59 -10.40
CA ASP A 137 -18.45 -3.53 -9.51
C ASP A 137 -18.03 -2.12 -9.99
N ASN A 138 -16.93 -2.00 -10.74
CA ASN A 138 -16.38 -0.73 -11.21
C ASN A 138 -16.53 -0.51 -12.73
N LYS A 139 -17.32 -1.36 -13.42
CA LYS A 139 -17.58 -1.27 -14.86
C LYS A 139 -16.31 -1.22 -15.73
N VAL A 140 -15.26 -1.93 -15.32
CA VAL A 140 -14.01 -2.01 -16.08
C VAL A 140 -14.12 -3.14 -17.11
N GLU A 141 -13.73 -2.88 -18.37
CA GLU A 141 -13.67 -3.90 -19.41
C GLU A 141 -12.70 -5.04 -19.01
N SER A 142 -13.19 -6.27 -19.14
CA SER A 142 -12.68 -7.44 -18.42
C SER A 142 -11.19 -7.79 -18.65
N ASN A 143 -10.56 -8.31 -17.59
CA ASN A 143 -9.21 -8.91 -17.50
C ASN A 143 -8.02 -7.99 -17.78
N LYS A 144 -8.23 -6.74 -18.18
CA LYS A 144 -7.16 -5.77 -18.34
C LYS A 144 -7.14 -4.82 -17.16
N MET A 145 -5.99 -4.74 -16.50
CA MET A 145 -5.69 -3.62 -15.64
C MET A 145 -4.90 -2.61 -16.46
N GLY A 146 -5.22 -1.33 -16.32
CA GLY A 146 -4.43 -0.26 -16.92
C GLY A 146 -3.02 -0.25 -16.34
N ASP A 147 -2.08 0.29 -17.10
CA ASP A 147 -0.74 0.56 -16.60
C ASP A 147 -0.80 1.51 -15.39
N PRO A 148 0.14 1.41 -14.43
CA PRO A 148 0.21 2.38 -13.35
C PRO A 148 0.34 3.79 -13.92
N SER A 149 -0.48 4.71 -13.42
CA SER A 149 -0.37 6.14 -13.73
C SER A 149 1.02 6.67 -13.36
N THR A 150 1.44 7.79 -13.94
CA THR A 150 2.69 8.47 -13.57
C THR A 150 2.79 8.70 -12.05
N TRP A 151 1.66 8.99 -11.41
CA TRP A 151 1.58 9.16 -9.96
C TRP A 151 1.88 7.86 -9.20
N GLU A 152 1.34 6.74 -9.65
CA GLU A 152 1.64 5.42 -9.09
C GLU A 152 3.08 4.98 -9.40
N GLN A 153 3.58 5.30 -10.59
CA GLN A 153 4.96 5.02 -11.00
C GLN A 153 5.97 5.74 -10.10
N ILE A 154 5.72 7.00 -9.70
CA ILE A 154 6.55 7.71 -8.71
C ILE A 154 6.63 6.92 -7.40
N GLY A 155 5.55 6.23 -7.03
CA GLY A 155 5.53 5.37 -5.85
C GLY A 155 6.28 4.04 -6.00
N ILE A 156 6.51 3.60 -7.24
CA ILE A 156 7.21 2.35 -7.61
C ILE A 156 8.68 2.61 -7.93
N THR A 157 9.03 3.79 -8.47
CA THR A 157 10.37 4.11 -9.00
C THR A 157 11.41 4.27 -7.89
N GLY A 158 12.04 3.15 -7.59
CA GLY A 158 13.29 2.98 -6.88
C GLY A 158 13.63 1.49 -6.94
N LYS A 159 14.87 1.09 -6.65
CA LYS A 159 15.14 -0.31 -6.33
C LYS A 159 14.35 -0.64 -5.06
N ILE A 160 13.17 -1.27 -5.21
CA ILE A 160 12.18 -1.56 -4.16
C ILE A 160 12.26 -0.50 -3.05
N PRO A 161 11.88 0.77 -3.33
CA PRO A 161 11.84 1.75 -2.28
C PRO A 161 10.86 1.21 -1.24
N PRO A 162 11.16 1.34 0.05
CA PRO A 162 10.26 0.81 1.05
C PRO A 162 8.92 1.51 0.89
N LEU A 163 7.85 0.71 0.81
CA LEU A 163 6.50 1.06 0.36
C LEU A 163 5.84 2.25 1.12
N TYR A 164 6.47 2.76 2.18
CA TYR A 164 6.07 3.97 2.91
C TYR A 164 6.56 5.29 2.27
N LYS A 165 7.52 5.27 1.34
CA LYS A 165 8.04 6.49 0.69
C LYS A 165 6.99 7.33 -0.05
N PRO A 166 6.01 6.74 -0.77
CA PRO A 166 4.97 7.53 -1.40
C PRO A 166 4.07 8.22 -0.37
N LEU A 167 3.81 7.56 0.78
CA LEU A 167 3.16 8.21 1.92
C LEU A 167 4.00 9.33 2.52
N SER A 168 5.32 9.15 2.60
CA SER A 168 6.24 10.22 3.05
C SER A 168 6.13 11.44 2.14
N ASN A 169 5.99 11.25 0.83
CA ASN A 169 5.77 12.35 -0.10
C ASN A 169 4.41 13.02 0.11
N CYS A 170 3.35 12.24 0.40
CA CYS A 170 2.05 12.80 0.77
C CYS A 170 2.15 13.64 2.05
N TYR A 171 2.87 13.17 3.07
CA TYR A 171 3.12 13.94 4.30
C TYR A 171 3.87 15.24 4.01
N LYS A 172 4.89 15.24 3.15
CA LYS A 172 5.59 16.47 2.74
C LYS A 172 4.68 17.49 2.04
N LEU A 173 3.60 17.05 1.39
CA LEU A 173 2.62 17.95 0.77
C LEU A 173 1.62 18.49 1.79
N ILE A 174 1.35 17.74 2.86
CA ILE A 174 0.39 18.10 3.92
C ILE A 174 1.03 19.00 4.98
N LEU A 175 2.29 18.74 5.35
CA LEU A 175 3.01 19.46 6.41
C LEU A 175 3.08 20.99 6.19
N PRO A 176 3.34 21.52 4.97
CA PRO A 176 3.37 22.97 4.74
C PRO A 176 2.01 23.66 4.92
N TYR A 177 0.91 22.91 4.80
CA TYR A 177 -0.44 23.43 5.07
C TYR A 177 -0.81 23.39 6.56
N GLN A 178 -0.07 22.61 7.37
CA GLN A 178 -0.29 22.46 8.81
C GLN A 178 0.56 23.41 9.65
N SER A 179 1.56 24.07 9.06
CA SER A 179 2.34 25.15 9.69
C SER A 179 1.58 26.49 9.75
N LEU A 180 0.35 26.46 10.28
CA LEU A 180 -0.30 27.65 10.82
C LEU A 180 0.31 27.95 12.20
N PRO A 181 0.60 29.21 12.56
CA PRO A 181 1.22 29.52 13.85
C PRO A 181 0.27 29.14 15.00
N GLY A 182 0.72 28.22 15.86
CA GLY A 182 -0.03 27.78 17.06
C GLY A 182 -0.42 26.29 17.09
N SER A 183 0.38 25.40 16.52
CA SER A 183 0.02 24.00 16.27
C SER A 183 -0.20 23.15 17.53
N THR A 184 -1.42 22.65 17.68
CA THR A 184 -1.89 21.59 18.60
C THR A 184 -1.33 20.19 18.30
N GLN A 185 -0.64 19.98 17.17
CA GLN A 185 -0.20 18.65 16.72
C GLN A 185 1.08 18.15 17.38
N ALA A 186 2.05 19.03 17.66
CA ALA A 186 3.21 18.66 18.48
C ALA A 186 2.71 18.20 19.86
N SER A 187 1.81 18.96 20.48
CA SER A 187 1.19 18.60 21.74
C SER A 187 0.40 17.29 21.68
N GLN A 188 -0.29 16.99 20.57
CA GLN A 188 -1.00 15.71 20.41
C GLN A 188 -0.02 14.53 20.29
N TRP A 189 1.05 14.66 19.50
CA TRP A 189 2.08 13.63 19.38
C TRP A 189 2.89 13.45 20.66
N GLU A 190 3.21 14.53 21.36
CA GLU A 190 3.88 14.48 22.66
C GLU A 190 3.00 13.81 23.73
N MET A 191 1.69 14.04 23.67
CA MET A 191 0.71 13.44 24.57
C MET A 191 0.48 11.95 24.25
N ASP A 192 0.41 11.59 22.97
CA ASP A 192 0.24 10.19 22.52
C ASP A 192 1.52 9.36 22.73
N LEU A 193 2.71 9.98 22.64
CA LEU A 193 4.00 9.30 22.79
C LEU A 193 4.59 9.40 24.21
N GLN A 194 4.01 10.25 25.07
CA GLN A 194 4.56 10.60 26.39
C GLN A 194 6.03 11.06 26.35
N THR A 195 6.44 11.73 25.27
CA THR A 195 7.80 12.26 25.11
C THR A 195 7.71 13.69 24.58
N SER A 196 8.49 14.61 25.13
CA SER A 196 8.64 15.94 24.54
C SER A 196 9.53 15.88 23.29
N ILE A 197 9.02 16.39 22.17
CA ILE A 197 9.74 16.42 20.89
C ILE A 197 10.22 17.84 20.68
N THR A 198 11.52 18.06 20.79
CA THR A 198 12.11 19.39 20.59
C THR A 198 12.01 19.85 19.14
N ASP A 199 11.92 21.17 18.89
CA ASP A 199 11.84 21.76 17.55
C ASP A 199 12.95 21.30 16.59
N ASN A 200 14.14 20.99 17.12
CA ASN A 200 15.25 20.46 16.33
C ASN A 200 15.02 19.01 15.87
N GLN A 201 14.31 18.19 16.67
CA GLN A 201 13.93 16.83 16.27
C GLN A 201 12.80 16.87 15.23
N TRP A 202 11.88 17.83 15.35
CA TRP A 202 10.83 18.09 14.36
C TRP A 202 11.39 18.43 12.97
N LYS A 203 12.40 19.29 12.91
CA LYS A 203 13.05 19.66 11.64
C LYS A 203 13.79 18.50 10.95
N THR A 204 14.03 17.41 11.67
CA THR A 204 14.74 16.21 11.16
C THR A 204 13.83 15.02 10.87
N LEU A 205 12.52 15.10 11.19
CA LEU A 205 11.50 14.12 10.84
C LEU A 205 11.05 14.26 9.37
#